data_AF-A0A172E6U2-F1
#
_entry.id   AF-A0A172E6U2-F1
#
_cell.length_a   1.000
_cell.length_b   1.000
_cell.length_c   1.000
_cell.angle_alpha   90.00
_cell.angle_beta   90.00
_cell.angle_gamma   90.00
#
_symmetry.space_group_name_H-M   'P 1'
#
loop_
_entity.id
_entity.type
_entity.pdbx_description
1 polymer ?
#
loop_
_entity_poly.entity_id
_entity_poly.type
_entity_poly.pdbx_seq_one_letter_code
_entity_poly.pdbx_strand_id
1 'polypeptide(L)'
;VRIIDSGDTIFLEDQLVHKSDFIEENDKIFGMKVVEDAGDSATLKPGQIITLRQLRDENSILRREDKQLVTAREAQPATATPILQGITRASLQTKSFISAASFQETTKV
;
A
#
# COMPACT_ATOMS: atom_id res chain seq x y z
N VAL A 1 -11.83 -7.05 5.73
CA VAL A 1 -10.66 -7.71 6.33
C VAL A 1 -10.07 -6.78 7.38
N ARG A 2 -9.48 -7.31 8.44
CA ARG A 2 -8.70 -6.51 9.39
C ARG A 2 -7.23 -6.67 9.05
N ILE A 3 -6.54 -5.56 8.86
CA ILE A 3 -5.10 -5.54 8.62
C ILE A 3 -4.39 -5.94 9.90
N ILE A 4 -3.50 -6.92 9.81
CA ILE A 4 -2.61 -7.34 10.91
C ILE A 4 -1.29 -6.58 10.79
N ASP A 5 -0.77 -6.52 9.57
CA ASP A 5 0.49 -5.88 9.25
C ASP A 5 0.30 -5.07 7.97
N SER A 6 0.67 -3.80 8.02
CA SER A 6 0.58 -2.88 6.89
C SER A 6 1.64 -3.17 5.81
N GLY A 7 2.76 -3.81 6.17
CA GLY A 7 3.92 -3.90 5.28
C GLY A 7 4.31 -2.51 4.76
N ASP A 8 4.55 -2.41 3.45
CA ASP A 8 4.85 -1.16 2.73
C ASP A 8 3.61 -0.55 2.04
N THR A 9 2.41 -1.00 2.39
CA THR A 9 1.16 -0.45 1.84
C THR A 9 0.74 0.82 2.60
N ILE A 10 -0.32 1.46 2.11
CA ILE A 10 -0.94 2.63 2.75
C ILE A 10 -1.81 2.29 3.97
N PHE A 11 -2.00 1.00 4.27
CA PHE A 11 -2.90 0.57 5.34
C PHE A 11 -2.31 0.84 6.72
N LEU A 12 -3.18 0.97 7.71
CA LEU A 12 -2.80 1.01 9.12
C LEU A 12 -3.07 -0.34 9.79
N GLU A 13 -2.25 -0.68 10.78
CA GLU A 13 -2.51 -1.84 11.63
C GLU A 13 -3.90 -1.75 12.30
N ASP A 14 -4.56 -2.90 12.45
CA ASP A 14 -5.93 -3.05 12.95
C ASP A 14 -7.03 -2.35 12.13
N GLN A 15 -6.68 -1.70 11.01
CA GLN A 15 -7.65 -1.06 10.14
C GLN A 15 -8.61 -2.08 9.53
N LEU A 16 -9.90 -1.75 9.53
CA LEU A 16 -10.93 -2.52 8.83
C LEU A 16 -11.10 -1.99 7.41
N VAL A 17 -10.73 -2.81 6.43
CA VAL A 17 -10.73 -2.46 5.01
C VAL A 17 -11.62 -3.44 4.25
N HIS A 18 -12.24 -2.99 3.15
CA HIS A 18 -12.96 -3.91 2.26
C HIS A 18 -12.00 -4.92 1.63
N LYS A 19 -12.47 -6.15 1.40
CA LYS A 19 -11.63 -7.22 0.83
C LYS A 19 -11.10 -6.83 -0.56
N SER A 20 -11.94 -6.19 -1.39
CA SER A 20 -11.54 -5.77 -2.74
C SER A 20 -10.46 -4.70 -2.69
N ASP A 21 -10.65 -3.63 -1.90
CA ASP A 21 -9.66 -2.57 -1.70
C ASP A 21 -8.31 -3.14 -1.21
N PHE A 22 -8.35 -4.09 -0.27
CA PHE A 22 -7.15 -4.76 0.23
C PHE A 22 -6.39 -5.53 -0.85
N ILE A 23 -7.10 -6.28 -1.70
CA ILE A 23 -6.49 -7.05 -2.79
C ILE A 23 -5.87 -6.09 -3.82
N GLU A 24 -6.61 -5.05 -4.22
CA GLU A 24 -6.13 -4.08 -5.21
C GLU A 24 -4.85 -3.36 -4.78
N GLU A 25 -4.75 -2.94 -3.52
CA GLU A 25 -3.53 -2.29 -3.02
C GLU A 25 -2.36 -3.27 -2.88
N ASN A 26 -2.61 -4.50 -2.41
CA ASN A 26 -1.57 -5.51 -2.35
C ASN A 26 -1.02 -5.87 -3.73
N ASP A 27 -1.89 -5.98 -4.74
CA ASP A 27 -1.48 -6.26 -6.11
C ASP A 27 -0.63 -5.13 -6.71
N LYS A 28 -0.87 -3.86 -6.32
CA LYS A 28 -0.03 -2.72 -6.74
C LYS A 28 1.36 -2.74 -6.12
N ILE A 29 1.46 -3.14 -4.85
CA ILE A 29 2.73 -3.24 -4.14
C ILE A 29 3.51 -4.49 -4.58
N PHE A 30 2.82 -5.53 -5.05
CA PHE A 30 3.43 -6.75 -5.53
C PHE A 30 4.41 -6.49 -6.68
N GLY A 31 5.68 -6.85 -6.49
CA GLY A 31 6.74 -6.66 -7.48
C GLY A 31 7.41 -5.28 -7.47
N MET A 32 6.96 -4.37 -6.61
CA MET A 32 7.66 -3.10 -6.36
C MET A 32 8.90 -3.31 -5.47
N LYS A 33 9.82 -2.34 -5.49
CA LYS A 33 11.02 -2.33 -4.66
C LYS A 33 11.05 -1.05 -3.83
N VAL A 34 11.47 -1.15 -2.58
CA VAL A 34 11.64 -0.01 -1.66
C VAL A 34 13.12 0.33 -1.62
N VAL A 35 13.47 1.57 -1.95
CA VAL A 35 14.86 2.05 -1.90
C VAL A 35 15.31 2.12 -0.44
N GLU A 36 16.39 1.40 -0.11
CA GLU A 36 17.00 1.46 1.23
C GLU A 36 18.07 2.54 1.26
N ASP A 37 18.98 2.51 0.29
CA ASP A 37 20.02 3.51 0.10
C ASP A 37 19.98 4.04 -1.33
N ALA A 38 19.88 5.36 -1.45
CA ALA A 38 19.88 6.05 -2.73
C ALA A 38 21.28 6.18 -3.35
N GLY A 39 22.35 5.92 -2.58
CA GLY A 39 23.72 6.11 -3.05
C GLY A 39 23.93 7.54 -3.55
N ASP A 40 24.39 7.68 -4.79
CA ASP A 40 24.60 8.98 -5.47
C ASP A 40 23.48 9.35 -6.47
N SER A 41 22.33 8.66 -6.43
CA SER A 41 21.19 9.03 -7.28
C SER A 41 20.62 10.38 -6.86
N ALA A 42 20.50 11.31 -7.82
CA ALA A 42 19.78 12.56 -7.60
C ALA A 42 18.26 12.40 -7.74
N THR A 43 17.82 11.30 -8.37
CA THR A 43 16.42 11.05 -8.73
C THR A 43 15.70 10.28 -7.63
N LEU A 44 16.34 9.27 -7.06
CA LEU A 44 15.76 8.36 -6.08
C LEU A 44 16.07 8.81 -4.65
N LYS A 45 15.09 8.61 -3.76
CA LYS A 45 15.24 8.88 -2.33
C LYS A 45 15.07 7.60 -1.52
N PRO A 46 15.76 7.48 -0.37
CA PRO A 46 15.53 6.37 0.55
C PRO A 46 14.07 6.39 1.03
N GLY A 47 13.45 5.20 1.08
CA GLY A 47 12.04 4.98 1.40
C GLY A 47 11.08 5.11 0.21
N GLN A 48 11.56 5.46 -0.98
CA GLN A 48 10.69 5.53 -2.15
C GLN A 48 10.38 4.13 -2.71
N ILE A 49 9.11 3.90 -3.03
CA ILE A 49 8.65 2.71 -3.73
C ILE A 49 8.78 2.94 -5.23
N ILE A 50 9.55 2.09 -5.90
CA ILE A 50 9.82 2.19 -7.33
C ILE A 50 9.66 0.83 -8.01
N THR A 51 9.46 0.88 -9.33
CA THR A 51 9.44 -0.32 -10.15
C THR A 51 10.86 -0.86 -10.35
N LEU A 52 10.95 -2.18 -10.56
CA LEU A 52 12.21 -2.87 -10.85
C LEU A 52 12.90 -2.32 -12.12
N ARG A 53 12.10 -1.82 -13.08
CA ARG A 53 12.59 -1.16 -14.29
C ARG A 53 13.28 0.17 -13.97
N GLN A 54 12.64 1.05 -13.19
CA GLN A 54 13.21 2.34 -12.81
C GLN A 54 14.52 2.17 -12.04
N LEU A 55 14.56 1.23 -11.09
CA LEU A 55 15.80 0.92 -10.36
C LEU A 55 16.93 0.48 -11.30
N ARG A 56 16.61 -0.36 -12.29
CA ARG A 56 17.61 -0.85 -13.25
C ARG A 56 18.12 0.26 -14.16
N ASP A 57 17.21 1.12 -14.63
CA ASP A 57 17.54 2.24 -15.50
C ASP A 57 18.46 3.23 -14.77
N GLU A 58 18.12 3.61 -13.53
CA GLU A 58 18.94 4.50 -12.69
C GLU A 58 20.31 3.88 -12.38
N ASN A 59 20.35 2.62 -11.96
CA ASN A 59 21.60 1.91 -11.68
C ASN A 59 22.47 1.78 -12.94
N SER A 60 21.89 1.72 -14.13
CA SER A 60 22.64 1.71 -15.39
C SER A 60 23.33 3.05 -15.70
N ILE A 61 22.76 4.16 -15.23
CA ILE A 61 23.32 5.51 -15.40
C ILE A 61 24.43 5.70 -14.37
N LEU A 62 24.16 5.41 -13.09
CA LEU A 62 25.15 5.51 -12.01
C LEU A 62 26.39 4.67 -12.29
N ARG A 63 26.21 3.45 -12.81
CA ARG A 63 27.31 2.57 -13.19
C ARG A 63 28.16 3.12 -14.34
N ARG A 64 27.58 3.91 -15.25
CA ARG A 64 28.34 4.57 -16.34
C ARG A 64 29.13 5.78 -15.86
N GLU A 65 28.72 6.36 -14.73
CA GLU A 65 29.37 7.51 -14.10
C GLU A 65 30.30 7.09 -12.96
N ASP A 66 30.57 5.78 -12.78
CA ASP A 66 31.37 5.20 -11.69
C ASP A 66 30.93 5.65 -10.28
N LYS A 67 29.62 5.86 -10.11
CA LYS A 67 28.99 6.30 -8.86
C LYS A 67 28.46 5.15 -8.01
N GLN A 68 28.12 5.45 -6.75
CA GLN A 68 27.54 4.46 -5.85
C GLN A 68 26.12 4.08 -6.30
N LEU A 69 25.91 2.77 -6.46
CA LEU A 69 24.65 2.18 -6.92
C LEU A 69 23.55 2.27 -5.84
N VAL A 70 22.30 2.33 -6.29
CA VAL A 70 21.11 2.29 -5.43
C VAL A 70 20.86 0.86 -4.96
N THR A 71 20.68 0.68 -3.65
CA THR A 71 20.23 -0.57 -3.05
C THR A 71 18.74 -0.49 -2.70
N ALA A 72 18.00 -1.55 -2.99
CA ALA A 72 16.59 -1.63 -2.69
C ALA A 72 16.20 -3.05 -2.29
N ARG A 73 15.24 -3.14 -1.38
CA ARG A 73 14.62 -4.39 -0.96
C ARG A 73 13.29 -4.62 -1.66
N GLU A 74 12.74 -5.82 -1.51
CA GLU A 74 11.37 -6.12 -1.96
C GLU A 74 10.35 -5.40 -1.11
N ALA A 75 9.35 -4.81 -1.78
CA ALA A 75 8.19 -4.26 -1.10
C ALA A 75 7.34 -5.40 -0.54
N GLN A 76 6.96 -5.28 0.72
CA GLN A 76 6.15 -6.28 1.41
C GLN A 76 4.67 -5.87 1.35
N PRO A 77 3.78 -6.73 0.81
CA PRO A 77 2.35 -6.47 0.81
C PRO A 77 1.77 -6.58 2.23
N ALA A 78 0.61 -5.97 2.46
CA ALA A 78 -0.06 -6.04 3.75
C ALA A 78 -0.62 -7.44 4.01
N THR A 79 -0.66 -7.84 5.28
CA THR A 79 -1.28 -9.07 5.73
C THR A 79 -2.57 -8.75 6.49
N ALA A 80 -3.64 -9.50 6.21
CA ALA A 80 -4.94 -9.27 6.82
C ALA A 80 -5.67 -10.57 7.16
N THR A 81 -6.54 -10.51 8.17
CA THR A 81 -7.46 -11.60 8.51
C THR A 81 -8.89 -11.31 8.04
N PRO A 82 -9.62 -12.34 7.57
CA PRO A 82 -11.04 -12.22 7.34
C PRO A 82 -11.74 -12.06 8.69
N ILE A 83 -12.59 -11.04 8.80
CA ILE A 83 -13.46 -10.86 9.96
C ILE A 83 -14.90 -10.98 9.48
N LEU A 84 -15.64 -11.87 10.14
CA LEU A 84 -17.07 -11.96 9.93
C LEU A 84 -17.74 -10.80 10.68
N GLN A 85 -18.32 -9.87 9.93
CA GLN A 85 -19.11 -8.78 10.48
C GLN A 85 -20.60 -9.10 10.34
N GLY A 86 -21.40 -8.74 11.33
CA GLY A 86 -22.86 -8.78 11.22
C GLY A 86 -23.34 -7.82 10.12
N ILE A 87 -24.48 -8.14 9.50
CA ILE A 87 -25.04 -7.42 8.34
C ILE A 87 -25.21 -5.92 8.58
N THR A 88 -25.56 -5.49 9.80
CA THR A 88 -25.73 -4.08 10.17
C THR A 88 -24.41 -3.29 10.14
N ARG A 89 -23.33 -3.86 10.68
CA ARG A 89 -22.01 -3.20 10.68
C ARG A 89 -21.39 -3.21 9.27
N ALA A 90 -21.62 -4.26 8.49
CA ALA A 90 -21.16 -4.35 7.11
C ALA A 90 -21.82 -3.30 6.20
N SER A 91 -23.13 -3.04 6.38
CA SER A 91 -23.86 -2.02 5.60
C SER A 91 -23.40 -0.58 5.87
N LEU A 92 -23.10 -0.25 7.13
CA LEU A 92 -22.59 1.07 7.53
C LEU A 92 -21.18 1.37 7.00
N GLN A 93 -20.37 0.34 6.74
CA GLN A 93 -19.03 0.49 6.17
C GLN A 93 -19.03 0.63 4.64
N THR A 94 -20.18 0.62 3.96
CA THR A 94 -20.25 0.80 2.51
C THR A 94 -19.97 2.27 2.13
N LYS A 95 -19.17 2.50 1.09
CA LYS A 95 -18.81 3.85 0.59
C LYS A 95 -20.00 4.60 -0.08
N SER A 96 -21.19 4.02 -0.07
CA SER A 96 -22.40 4.58 -0.69
C SER A 96 -23.23 5.35 0.34
N PHE A 97 -23.26 6.68 0.21
CA PHE A 97 -24.10 7.55 1.05
C PHE A 97 -25.59 7.18 0.99
N ILE A 98 -26.07 6.67 -0.15
CA ILE A 98 -27.48 6.27 -0.33
C ILE A 98 -27.80 5.00 0.46
N SER A 99 -26.83 4.09 0.61
CA SER A 99 -27.00 2.83 1.33
C SER A 99 -26.89 2.98 2.85
N ALA A 100 -26.06 3.93 3.32
CA ALA A 100 -25.88 4.21 4.75
C ALA A 100 -27.07 4.96 5.38
N ALA A 101 -27.78 5.80 4.62
CA ALA A 101 -28.88 6.63 5.14
C ALA A 101 -30.23 5.89 5.32
N SER A 102 -30.35 4.64 4.87
CA SER A 102 -31.61 3.87 4.88
C SER A 102 -31.90 3.15 6.21
N PHE A 103 -30.87 2.92 7.04
CA PHE A 103 -31.04 2.38 8.39
C PHE A 103 -31.06 3.56 9.39
N GLN A 104 -32.19 3.74 10.04
CA GLN A 104 -32.50 4.85 10.95
C GLN A 104 -31.37 5.16 11.95
N GLU A 105 -30.76 6.34 11.81
CA GLU A 105 -30.30 7.22 12.91
C GLU A 105 -29.88 8.57 12.29
N THR A 106 -30.87 9.40 11.95
CA THR A 106 -30.64 10.82 11.68
C THR A 106 -30.28 11.51 13.00
N THR A 107 -28.99 11.60 13.35
CA THR A 107 -28.39 12.66 14.18
C THR A 107 -26.88 12.48 14.34
N LYS A 108 -26.16 12.68 13.24
CA LYS A 108 -24.87 13.39 13.13
C LYS A 108 -24.18 12.93 11.85
N VAL A 109 -24.18 13.83 10.88
CA VAL A 109 -23.20 13.84 9.79
C VAL A 109 -22.01 14.66 10.27
#